data_AF-A0A1G2KS00-F1
#
_entry.id   AF-A0A1G2KS00-F1
#
_cell.length_a   1.000
_cell.length_b   1.000
_cell.length_c   1.000
_cell.angle_alpha   90.00
_cell.angle_beta   90.00
_cell.angle_gamma   90.00
#
_symmetry.space_group_name_H-M   'P 1'
#
loop_
_entity.id
_entity.type
_entity.pdbx_description
1 polymer ?
#
loop_
_entity_poly.entity_id
_entity_poly.type
_entity_poly.pdbx_seq_one_letter_code
_entity_poly.pdbx_strand_id
1 'polypeptide(L)'
;MNMNNQKGFANIILVSAVVIIAVVVGYFVLRPKNNTVLQPSPTTGVNKPSDNKPLPAGGSAGRGDEGGIRSIDGKRIILIETSEGEGAEGQSVYYITIDGKDGRSYSFIGDAIFSPDSKQYAYAAGEAGKQFIVLNGQKLKAYDNVRVPMFSPDNKKFAYEAAIGGKWMEVINGQENKLYDGVDAEFYDCNRGFSLDSNTFTYRARTGQNPLETVTVSLPPSTSSFPVELQVSVRSAIEKVLSQSAPRGSKLYCVNVFDNNITMNFDRAITTNGQATFESVFSLISNAIHPLIQGTETNPKYPELKFIITIEGTPLNQIFK
;
A
#
# COMPACT_ATOMS: atom_id res chain seq x y z
N MET A 1 11.81 5.96 -73.04
CA MET A 1 10.72 6.95 -73.01
C MET A 1 9.40 6.22 -72.83
N ASN A 2 8.68 6.59 -71.77
CA ASN A 2 7.30 6.28 -71.33
C ASN A 2 6.41 5.27 -72.09
N MET A 3 5.88 4.31 -71.33
CA MET A 3 4.47 3.87 -71.29
C MET A 3 4.15 3.53 -69.81
N ASN A 4 3.31 4.29 -69.09
CA ASN A 4 1.83 4.27 -68.98
C ASN A 4 1.20 3.15 -68.10
N ASN A 5 0.37 3.63 -67.14
CA ASN A 5 -0.88 3.08 -66.57
C ASN A 5 -0.91 2.08 -65.37
N GLN A 6 -1.20 2.65 -64.19
CA GLN A 6 -2.43 2.56 -63.36
C GLN A 6 -3.22 1.24 -63.12
N LYS A 7 -3.55 1.02 -61.81
CA LYS A 7 -4.62 0.20 -61.16
C LYS A 7 -4.34 -1.32 -61.12
N GLY A 8 -4.56 -2.13 -60.08
CA GLY A 8 -5.43 -2.11 -58.88
C GLY A 8 -6.06 -3.51 -58.73
N PHE A 9 -6.30 -3.98 -57.50
CA PHE A 9 -7.05 -5.20 -57.05
C PHE A 9 -6.30 -6.47 -56.59
N ALA A 10 -6.35 -6.68 -55.26
CA ALA A 10 -6.85 -7.85 -54.50
C ALA A 10 -6.62 -9.30 -54.99
N ASN A 11 -5.90 -10.11 -54.19
CA ASN A 11 -6.29 -11.47 -53.74
C ASN A 11 -5.24 -12.14 -52.82
N ILE A 12 -5.67 -13.16 -52.05
CA ILE A 12 -4.92 -14.15 -51.21
C ILE A 12 -4.89 -13.72 -49.71
N ILE A 13 -5.58 -14.33 -48.72
CA ILE A 13 -5.79 -15.76 -48.34
C ILE A 13 -7.14 -15.95 -47.62
N LEU A 14 -7.92 -16.96 -48.04
CA LEU A 14 -9.13 -17.50 -47.40
C LEU A 14 -8.95 -19.02 -47.21
N VAL A 15 -8.26 -19.50 -46.16
CA VAL A 15 -8.27 -20.93 -45.76
C VAL A 15 -7.92 -21.08 -44.26
N SER A 16 -8.86 -20.81 -43.34
CA SER A 16 -8.69 -21.20 -41.92
C SER A 16 -9.99 -21.55 -41.16
N ALA A 17 -11.17 -21.40 -41.77
CA ALA A 17 -12.44 -21.43 -41.03
C ALA A 17 -13.19 -22.78 -41.01
N VAL A 18 -12.68 -23.83 -41.67
CA VAL A 18 -13.46 -25.08 -41.87
C VAL A 18 -13.01 -26.25 -40.96
N VAL A 19 -11.89 -26.15 -40.25
CA VAL A 19 -11.36 -27.28 -39.44
C VAL A 19 -11.89 -27.31 -38.00
N ILE A 20 -12.50 -26.23 -37.49
CA ILE A 20 -12.90 -26.13 -36.08
C ILE A 20 -14.26 -26.78 -35.77
N ILE A 21 -15.13 -26.98 -36.77
CA ILE A 21 -16.52 -27.39 -36.53
C ILE A 21 -16.68 -28.91 -36.35
N ALA A 22 -15.73 -29.73 -36.80
CA ALA A 22 -15.86 -31.20 -36.77
C ALA A 22 -15.45 -31.86 -35.44
N VAL A 23 -14.71 -31.17 -34.56
CA VAL A 23 -14.21 -31.76 -33.30
C VAL A 23 -15.23 -31.65 -32.15
N VAL A 24 -16.19 -30.71 -32.24
CA VAL A 24 -17.10 -30.38 -31.13
C VAL A 24 -18.28 -31.36 -31.00
N VAL A 25 -18.56 -32.21 -32.00
CA VAL A 25 -19.78 -33.06 -32.00
C VAL A 25 -19.52 -34.50 -31.51
N GLY A 26 -18.27 -34.93 -31.36
CA GLY A 26 -17.93 -36.35 -31.15
C GLY A 26 -17.78 -36.85 -29.70
N TYR A 27 -17.89 -36.00 -28.67
CA TYR A 27 -17.47 -36.38 -27.31
C TYR A 27 -18.55 -36.28 -26.23
N PHE A 28 -19.82 -36.48 -26.59
CA PHE A 28 -20.87 -36.75 -25.63
C PHE A 28 -21.57 -38.05 -26.00
N VAL A 29 -21.36 -39.11 -25.21
CA VAL A 29 -22.33 -40.17 -24.85
C VAL A 29 -21.66 -41.29 -24.01
N LEU A 30 -22.09 -41.36 -22.73
CA LEU A 30 -22.38 -42.53 -21.87
C LEU A 30 -21.39 -43.13 -20.82
N ARG A 31 -21.93 -43.15 -19.56
CA ARG A 31 -21.93 -44.16 -18.45
C ARG A 31 -21.02 -43.93 -17.19
N PRO A 32 -21.32 -44.51 -16.00
CA PRO A 32 -22.25 -44.04 -14.97
C PRO A 32 -21.62 -43.88 -13.55
N LYS A 33 -22.41 -43.42 -12.56
CA LYS A 33 -22.05 -43.14 -11.15
C LYS A 33 -21.39 -44.31 -10.39
N ASN A 34 -20.34 -44.00 -9.62
CA ASN A 34 -19.97 -44.67 -8.36
C ASN A 34 -19.63 -43.61 -7.30
N ASN A 35 -20.17 -43.80 -6.09
CA ASN A 35 -20.00 -42.92 -4.94
C ASN A 35 -18.68 -43.23 -4.21
N THR A 36 -17.80 -42.24 -4.05
CA THR A 36 -16.81 -42.20 -2.97
C THR A 36 -16.49 -40.75 -2.65
N VAL A 37 -16.67 -40.37 -1.39
CA VAL A 37 -16.36 -39.03 -0.87
C VAL A 37 -14.84 -38.83 -0.89
N LEU A 38 -14.37 -37.79 -1.59
CA LEU A 38 -12.98 -37.35 -1.58
C LEU A 38 -12.95 -35.84 -1.33
N GLN A 39 -12.01 -35.40 -0.48
CA GLN A 39 -11.63 -34.00 -0.25
C GLN A 39 -11.53 -33.22 -1.57
N PRO A 40 -11.93 -31.95 -1.64
CA PRO A 40 -11.65 -31.16 -2.83
C PRO A 40 -10.14 -30.91 -2.94
N SER A 41 -9.52 -31.65 -3.87
CA SER A 41 -8.27 -31.28 -4.54
C SER A 41 -8.44 -29.94 -5.28
N PRO A 42 -7.36 -29.18 -5.51
CA PRO A 42 -7.44 -27.85 -6.11
C PRO A 42 -8.07 -27.95 -7.50
N THR A 43 -9.23 -27.31 -7.69
CA THR A 43 -9.89 -27.24 -8.98
C THR A 43 -9.09 -26.35 -9.92
N THR A 44 -8.29 -26.98 -10.78
CA THR A 44 -7.85 -26.40 -12.05
C THR A 44 -9.08 -26.22 -12.94
N GLY A 45 -9.59 -24.99 -13.08
CA GLY A 45 -10.66 -24.70 -14.02
C GLY A 45 -11.42 -23.39 -13.81
N VAL A 46 -10.79 -22.28 -14.22
CA VAL A 46 -11.41 -21.03 -14.71
C VAL A 46 -12.15 -20.16 -13.68
N ASN A 47 -11.39 -19.40 -12.89
CA ASN A 47 -11.75 -18.00 -12.62
C ASN A 47 -10.80 -17.16 -13.48
N LYS A 48 -11.25 -16.82 -14.69
CA LYS A 48 -10.50 -15.94 -15.58
C LYS A 48 -10.63 -14.52 -15.01
N PRO A 49 -9.54 -13.85 -14.60
CA PRO A 49 -9.59 -12.43 -14.31
C PRO A 49 -10.07 -11.70 -15.58
N SER A 50 -10.77 -10.58 -15.41
CA SER A 50 -11.15 -9.73 -16.54
C SER A 50 -9.89 -9.24 -17.26
N ASP A 51 -9.49 -9.93 -18.33
CA ASP A 51 -8.25 -9.67 -19.08
C ASP A 51 -8.24 -8.34 -19.84
N ASN A 52 -9.23 -7.44 -19.70
CA ASN A 52 -9.31 -6.21 -20.51
C ASN A 52 -9.92 -4.98 -19.80
N LYS A 53 -9.82 -4.86 -18.47
CA LYS A 53 -10.14 -3.58 -17.81
C LYS A 53 -8.85 -2.77 -17.62
N PRO A 54 -8.75 -1.54 -18.16
CA PRO A 54 -7.64 -0.64 -17.85
C PRO A 54 -7.52 -0.49 -16.33
N LEU A 55 -6.28 -0.48 -15.82
CA LEU A 55 -5.99 -0.22 -14.42
C LEU A 55 -6.61 1.12 -14.01
N PRO A 56 -7.56 1.16 -13.06
CA PRO A 56 -8.14 2.40 -12.60
C PRO A 56 -7.13 3.25 -11.80
N ALA A 57 -7.35 4.56 -11.79
CA ALA A 57 -6.51 5.54 -11.11
C ALA A 57 -6.62 5.37 -9.58
N GLY A 58 -5.48 5.39 -8.90
CA GLY A 58 -5.31 4.98 -7.50
C GLY A 58 -6.08 5.79 -6.45
N GLY A 59 -6.23 5.17 -5.27
CA GLY A 59 -6.75 5.76 -4.05
C GLY A 59 -5.95 5.24 -2.84
N SER A 60 -5.79 6.05 -1.79
CA SER A 60 -5.05 5.68 -0.59
C SER A 60 -5.90 4.96 0.46
N ALA A 61 -5.25 4.02 1.16
CA ALA A 61 -5.54 3.47 2.49
C ALA A 61 -6.92 3.82 3.07
N GLY A 62 -7.90 3.00 2.73
CA GLY A 62 -9.28 3.11 3.18
C GLY A 62 -10.15 2.30 2.25
N ARG A 63 -10.63 1.17 2.76
CA ARG A 63 -11.75 0.35 2.26
C ARG A 63 -12.50 0.96 1.06
N GLY A 64 -12.21 0.49 -0.17
CA GLY A 64 -12.96 0.76 -1.42
C GLY A 64 -13.19 2.26 -1.68
N ASP A 65 -12.74 2.83 -2.78
CA ASP A 65 -13.39 2.58 -4.06
C ASP A 65 -12.39 2.88 -5.18
N GLU A 66 -12.31 1.95 -6.12
CA GLU A 66 -11.70 2.03 -7.46
C GLU A 66 -10.16 2.06 -7.64
N GLY A 67 -9.29 2.22 -6.63
CA GLY A 67 -7.86 2.48 -6.94
C GLY A 67 -6.81 1.38 -6.72
N GLY A 68 -7.01 0.47 -5.77
CA GLY A 68 -5.93 -0.34 -5.19
C GLY A 68 -4.91 0.49 -4.40
N ILE A 69 -4.25 -0.13 -3.42
CA ILE A 69 -3.22 0.52 -2.60
C ILE A 69 -1.90 0.41 -3.35
N ARG A 70 -1.26 1.53 -3.70
CA ARG A 70 0.02 1.54 -4.43
C ARG A 70 1.20 1.73 -3.49
N SER A 71 2.36 1.19 -3.87
CA SER A 71 3.62 1.49 -3.20
C SER A 71 4.07 2.91 -3.49
N ILE A 72 4.99 3.42 -2.66
CA ILE A 72 5.42 4.83 -2.74
C ILE A 72 6.16 5.16 -4.03
N ASP A 73 6.88 4.18 -4.59
CA ASP A 73 7.53 4.29 -5.89
C ASP A 73 6.56 4.11 -7.07
N GLY A 74 5.30 3.79 -6.79
CA GLY A 74 4.23 3.55 -7.75
C GLY A 74 4.37 2.26 -8.56
N LYS A 75 5.37 1.42 -8.29
CA LYS A 75 5.67 0.20 -9.07
C LYS A 75 4.88 -1.01 -8.63
N ARG A 76 4.33 -0.98 -7.41
CA ARG A 76 3.60 -2.09 -6.82
C ARG A 76 2.19 -1.70 -6.44
N ILE A 77 1.31 -2.69 -6.38
CA ILE A 77 -0.11 -2.49 -6.06
C ILE A 77 -0.70 -3.67 -5.28
N ILE A 78 -1.57 -3.36 -4.33
CA ILE A 78 -2.45 -4.28 -3.62
C ILE A 78 -3.87 -4.00 -4.11
N LEU A 79 -4.53 -5.04 -4.60
CA LEU A 79 -5.95 -5.00 -4.93
C LEU A 79 -6.71 -5.87 -3.94
N ILE A 80 -7.81 -5.33 -3.41
CA ILE A 80 -8.72 -6.06 -2.54
C ILE A 80 -10.07 -6.07 -3.24
N GLU A 81 -10.53 -7.26 -3.58
CA GLU A 81 -11.79 -7.50 -4.27
C GLU A 81 -12.73 -8.24 -3.34
N THR A 82 -14.01 -7.90 -3.40
CA THR A 82 -15.05 -8.64 -2.68
C THR A 82 -15.86 -9.40 -3.71
N SER A 83 -16.02 -10.70 -3.52
CA SER A 83 -17.00 -11.48 -4.25
C SER A 83 -18.13 -11.85 -3.30
N GLU A 84 -19.35 -11.52 -3.70
CA GLU A 84 -20.54 -12.14 -3.12
C GLU A 84 -20.79 -13.44 -3.90
N GLY A 85 -20.58 -14.61 -3.26
CA GLY A 85 -20.91 -15.89 -3.90
C GLY A 85 -20.49 -17.15 -3.14
N GLU A 86 -21.50 -17.91 -2.69
CA GLU A 86 -21.52 -19.36 -2.40
C GLU A 86 -20.62 -19.94 -1.28
N GLY A 87 -20.46 -19.21 -0.17
CA GLY A 87 -20.30 -19.87 1.13
C GLY A 87 -21.65 -20.39 1.63
N ALA A 88 -21.67 -21.38 2.54
CA ALA A 88 -22.88 -22.05 3.02
C ALA A 88 -24.00 -21.13 3.58
N GLU A 89 -23.74 -19.84 3.82
CA GLU A 89 -24.73 -18.87 4.31
C GLU A 89 -24.47 -17.43 3.81
N GLY A 90 -24.12 -17.21 2.54
CA GLY A 90 -24.03 -15.83 2.00
C GLY A 90 -22.93 -14.94 2.65
N GLN A 91 -21.87 -15.55 3.15
CA GLN A 91 -20.72 -14.81 3.71
C GLN A 91 -19.87 -14.22 2.58
N SER A 92 -19.49 -12.94 2.71
CA SER A 92 -18.57 -12.27 1.79
C SER A 92 -17.18 -12.91 1.85
N VAL A 93 -16.60 -13.17 0.70
CA VAL A 93 -15.20 -13.61 0.57
C VAL A 93 -14.39 -12.48 -0.02
N TYR A 94 -13.30 -12.14 0.65
CA TYR A 94 -12.37 -11.12 0.21
C TYR A 94 -11.17 -11.77 -0.46
N TYR A 95 -10.76 -11.24 -1.61
CA TYR A 95 -9.57 -11.66 -2.34
C TYR A 95 -8.55 -10.52 -2.31
N ILE A 96 -7.29 -10.85 -2.02
CA ILE A 96 -6.19 -9.89 -2.08
C ILE A 96 -5.13 -10.33 -3.06
N THR A 97 -4.84 -9.46 -4.03
CA THR A 97 -3.85 -9.65 -5.09
C THR A 97 -2.71 -8.65 -4.87
N ILE A 98 -1.46 -9.13 -4.88
CA ILE A 98 -0.26 -8.29 -4.79
C ILE A 98 0.46 -8.33 -6.14
N ASP A 99 0.63 -7.18 -6.78
CA ASP A 99 1.33 -7.05 -8.06
C ASP A 99 0.78 -7.96 -9.16
N GLY A 100 -0.54 -8.15 -9.18
CA GLY A 100 -1.23 -9.02 -10.14
C GLY A 100 -1.01 -10.53 -9.91
N LYS A 101 -0.32 -10.94 -8.83
CA LYS A 101 -0.09 -12.35 -8.50
C LYS A 101 -1.22 -12.92 -7.65
N ASP A 102 -1.59 -14.16 -7.98
CA ASP A 102 -2.68 -15.00 -7.43
C ASP A 102 -3.30 -14.50 -6.13
N GLY A 103 -4.60 -14.17 -6.21
CA GLY A 103 -5.39 -13.68 -5.10
C GLY A 103 -5.56 -14.73 -4.01
N ARG A 104 -5.12 -14.44 -2.78
CA ARG A 104 -5.50 -15.24 -1.60
C ARG A 104 -6.87 -14.81 -1.11
N SER A 105 -7.71 -15.76 -0.70
CA SER A 105 -9.03 -15.47 -0.16
C SER A 105 -9.08 -15.60 1.36
N TYR A 106 -9.87 -14.74 2.00
CA TYR A 106 -10.08 -14.71 3.44
C TYR A 106 -11.53 -14.32 3.75
N SER A 107 -12.03 -14.68 4.94
CA SER A 107 -13.35 -14.21 5.40
C SER A 107 -13.33 -12.75 5.84
N PHE A 108 -12.13 -12.17 6.01
CA PHE A 108 -11.91 -10.77 6.35
C PHE A 108 -10.56 -10.31 5.79
N ILE A 109 -10.52 -9.08 5.27
CA ILE A 109 -9.28 -8.34 4.99
C ILE A 109 -9.43 -6.94 5.57
N GLY A 110 -8.46 -6.53 6.37
CA GLY A 110 -8.40 -5.22 7.00
C GLY A 110 -7.38 -4.31 6.33
N ASP A 111 -6.74 -3.45 7.12
CA ASP A 111 -5.66 -2.55 6.64
C ASP A 111 -4.57 -3.33 5.89
N ALA A 112 -4.14 -2.76 4.76
CA ALA A 112 -3.01 -3.24 3.97
C ALA A 112 -2.07 -2.08 3.64
N ILE A 113 -0.76 -2.33 3.69
CA ILE A 113 0.27 -1.30 3.50
C ILE A 113 1.50 -1.86 2.78
N PHE A 114 2.23 -0.97 2.11
CA PHE A 114 3.62 -1.20 1.71
C PHE A 114 4.57 -0.56 2.72
N SER A 115 5.79 -1.08 2.82
CA SER A 115 6.87 -0.41 3.55
C SER A 115 7.30 0.88 2.84
N PRO A 116 7.89 1.85 3.57
CA PRO A 116 8.45 3.08 3.01
C PRO A 116 9.37 2.88 1.79
N ASP A 117 10.15 1.80 1.74
CA ASP A 117 11.01 1.49 0.59
C ASP A 117 10.32 0.72 -0.55
N SER A 118 9.01 0.52 -0.46
CA SER A 118 8.18 -0.25 -1.41
C SER A 118 8.52 -1.75 -1.52
N LYS A 119 9.47 -2.28 -0.74
CA LYS A 119 9.93 -3.68 -0.90
C LYS A 119 9.10 -4.67 -0.12
N GLN A 120 8.58 -4.27 1.03
CA GLN A 120 7.78 -5.12 1.89
C GLN A 120 6.31 -4.70 1.85
N TYR A 121 5.43 -5.62 2.25
CA TYR A 121 4.01 -5.36 2.40
C TYR A 121 3.45 -6.14 3.58
N ALA A 122 2.38 -5.60 4.17
CA ALA A 122 1.64 -6.26 5.22
C ALA A 122 0.15 -6.02 5.05
N TYR A 123 -0.66 -6.98 5.47
CA TYR A 123 -2.12 -6.80 5.58
C TYR A 123 -2.72 -7.60 6.72
N ALA A 124 -3.80 -7.09 7.30
CA ALA A 124 -4.64 -7.84 8.23
C ALA A 124 -5.59 -8.75 7.45
N ALA A 125 -5.71 -10.01 7.89
CA ALA A 125 -6.62 -10.98 7.33
C ALA A 125 -7.29 -11.81 8.43
N GLY A 126 -8.39 -12.46 8.11
CA GLY A 126 -9.10 -13.34 9.04
C GLY A 126 -9.65 -14.59 8.38
N GLU A 127 -9.56 -15.70 9.10
CA GLU A 127 -10.15 -16.99 8.73
C GLU A 127 -10.49 -17.77 10.01
N ALA A 128 -11.51 -18.63 9.94
CA ALA A 128 -11.93 -19.48 11.06
C ALA A 128 -12.14 -18.72 12.40
N GLY A 129 -12.67 -17.50 12.34
CA GLY A 129 -12.98 -16.69 13.53
C GLY A 129 -11.78 -16.09 14.25
N LYS A 130 -10.58 -16.12 13.64
CA LYS A 130 -9.37 -15.45 14.15
C LYS A 130 -8.80 -14.51 13.09
N GLN A 131 -8.07 -13.50 13.54
CA GLN A 131 -7.38 -12.56 12.65
C GLN A 131 -5.86 -12.65 12.85
N PHE A 132 -5.11 -12.27 11.82
CA PHE A 132 -3.65 -12.32 11.79
C PHE A 132 -3.10 -11.31 10.78
N ILE A 133 -1.84 -10.94 10.96
CA ILE A 133 -1.10 -10.20 9.94
C ILE A 133 -0.47 -11.18 8.96
N VAL A 134 -0.54 -10.87 7.67
CA VAL A 134 0.32 -11.46 6.65
C VAL A 134 1.42 -10.45 6.32
N LEU A 135 2.66 -10.78 6.65
CA LEU A 135 3.85 -9.97 6.36
C LEU A 135 4.64 -10.64 5.24
N ASN A 136 4.79 -9.98 4.09
CA ASN A 136 5.49 -10.52 2.92
C ASN A 136 5.04 -11.94 2.51
N GLY A 137 3.74 -12.22 2.66
CA GLY A 137 3.14 -13.53 2.33
C GLY A 137 3.20 -14.57 3.45
N GLN A 138 3.92 -14.29 4.54
CA GLN A 138 3.98 -15.12 5.74
C GLN A 138 2.88 -14.72 6.73
N LYS A 139 2.05 -15.69 7.11
CA LYS A 139 1.06 -15.55 8.19
C LYS A 139 1.76 -15.51 9.55
N LEU A 140 1.52 -14.46 10.33
CA LEU A 140 1.99 -14.33 11.71
C LEU A 140 1.00 -14.98 12.70
N LYS A 141 1.28 -14.85 14.00
CA LYS A 141 0.42 -15.38 15.07
C LYS A 141 -1.03 -14.88 14.92
N ALA A 142 -1.98 -15.76 15.22
CA ALA A 142 -3.41 -15.46 15.17
C ALA A 142 -3.94 -14.99 16.52
N TYR A 143 -4.86 -14.04 16.48
CA TYR A 143 -5.45 -13.34 17.63
C TYR A 143 -6.97 -13.24 17.47
N ASP A 144 -7.67 -12.72 18.48
CA ASP A 144 -9.11 -12.44 18.37
C ASP A 144 -9.36 -11.34 17.33
N ASN A 145 -8.56 -10.28 17.37
CA ASN A 145 -8.52 -9.23 16.36
C ASN A 145 -7.09 -8.76 16.13
N VAL A 146 -6.81 -8.25 14.94
CA VAL A 146 -5.59 -7.48 14.64
C VAL A 146 -5.94 -6.26 13.80
N ARG A 147 -5.18 -5.18 13.93
CA ARG A 147 -5.34 -4.00 13.09
C ARG A 147 -4.05 -3.20 12.98
N VAL A 148 -4.06 -2.21 12.09
CA VAL A 148 -3.01 -1.18 11.99
C VAL A 148 -1.62 -1.82 11.81
N PRO A 149 -1.33 -2.57 10.73
CA PRO A 149 0.05 -2.94 10.41
C PRO A 149 0.88 -1.68 10.16
N MET A 150 2.14 -1.67 10.62
CA MET A 150 3.01 -0.48 10.60
C MET A 150 4.46 -0.87 10.34
N PHE A 151 5.13 -0.18 9.42
CA PHE A 151 6.57 -0.26 9.25
C PHE A 151 7.24 0.96 9.87
N SER A 152 8.40 0.76 10.50
CA SER A 152 9.26 1.89 10.85
C SER A 152 9.80 2.60 9.61
N PRO A 153 10.18 3.88 9.73
CA PRO A 153 10.82 4.63 8.64
C PRO A 153 12.01 3.92 8.00
N ASP A 154 12.79 3.17 8.79
CA ASP A 154 13.93 2.41 8.32
C ASP A 154 13.61 1.06 7.65
N ASN A 155 12.33 0.68 7.62
CA ASN A 155 11.82 -0.60 7.11
C ASN A 155 12.29 -1.84 7.89
N LYS A 156 13.02 -1.69 9.00
CA LYS A 156 13.61 -2.81 9.76
C LYS A 156 12.72 -3.27 10.91
N LYS A 157 11.76 -2.45 11.31
CA LYS A 157 10.86 -2.76 12.41
C LYS A 157 9.42 -2.80 11.91
N PHE A 158 8.64 -3.65 12.55
CA PHE A 158 7.25 -3.87 12.20
C PHE A 158 6.42 -3.95 13.47
N ALA A 159 5.29 -3.25 13.48
CA ALA A 159 4.35 -3.27 14.58
C ALA A 159 2.92 -3.50 14.07
N TYR A 160 2.07 -4.01 14.95
CA TYR A 160 0.63 -4.09 14.75
C TYR A 160 -0.08 -4.21 16.09
N GLU A 161 -1.35 -3.82 16.11
CA GLU A 161 -2.19 -4.01 17.28
C GLU A 161 -2.85 -5.38 17.24
N ALA A 162 -2.92 -6.04 18.39
CA ALA A 162 -3.57 -7.33 18.55
C ALA A 162 -4.46 -7.38 19.79
N ALA A 163 -5.53 -8.17 19.72
CA ALA A 163 -6.44 -8.38 20.85
C ALA A 163 -6.51 -9.85 21.28
N ILE A 164 -6.46 -10.08 22.59
CA ILE A 164 -6.72 -11.39 23.22
C ILE A 164 -7.63 -11.17 24.42
N GLY A 165 -8.76 -11.90 24.48
CA GLY A 165 -9.69 -11.86 25.60
C GLY A 165 -10.29 -10.47 25.83
N GLY A 166 -10.52 -9.72 24.75
CA GLY A 166 -11.08 -8.36 24.79
C GLY A 166 -10.09 -7.27 25.24
N LYS A 167 -8.83 -7.61 25.52
CA LYS A 167 -7.76 -6.65 25.80
C LYS A 167 -6.83 -6.49 24.61
N TRP A 168 -6.29 -5.30 24.45
CA TRP A 168 -5.42 -4.90 23.33
C TRP A 168 -3.97 -4.78 23.76
N MET A 169 -3.05 -5.07 22.84
CA MET A 169 -1.62 -4.83 23.00
C MET A 169 -0.98 -4.42 21.68
N GLU A 170 0.19 -3.80 21.79
CA GLU A 170 1.10 -3.62 20.67
C GLU A 170 1.99 -4.85 20.53
N VAL A 171 2.07 -5.39 19.31
CA VAL A 171 3.05 -6.40 18.96
C VAL A 171 4.15 -5.75 18.14
N ILE A 172 5.34 -5.58 18.73
CA ILE A 172 6.46 -4.87 18.10
C ILE A 172 7.57 -5.88 17.84
N ASN A 173 7.96 -6.03 16.57
CA ASN A 173 8.96 -7.01 16.13
C ASN A 173 8.65 -8.44 16.60
N GLY A 174 7.37 -8.80 16.64
CA GLY A 174 6.89 -10.11 17.10
C GLY A 174 6.83 -10.27 18.61
N GLN A 175 7.27 -9.27 19.39
CA GLN A 175 7.13 -9.26 20.85
C GLN A 175 5.77 -8.68 21.26
N GLU A 176 4.99 -9.48 21.98
CA GLU A 176 3.76 -9.07 22.63
C GLU A 176 4.06 -8.16 23.84
N ASN A 177 3.50 -6.95 23.85
CA ASN A 177 3.65 -6.01 24.96
C ASN A 177 2.49 -6.12 25.97
N LYS A 178 2.47 -5.21 26.94
CA LYS A 178 1.44 -5.16 27.99
C LYS A 178 0.03 -5.10 27.39
N LEU A 179 -0.90 -5.83 28.03
CA LEU A 179 -2.32 -5.79 27.72
C LEU A 179 -3.02 -4.59 28.38
N TYR A 180 -3.92 -3.98 27.63
CA TYR A 180 -4.68 -2.79 27.99
C TYR A 180 -6.17 -2.97 27.68
N ASP A 181 -7.01 -2.17 28.33
CA ASP A 181 -8.47 -2.13 28.05
C ASP A 181 -8.79 -1.31 26.79
N GLY A 182 -7.81 -0.56 26.28
CA GLY A 182 -7.86 0.09 24.98
C GLY A 182 -6.46 0.55 24.58
N VAL A 183 -6.18 0.48 23.29
CA VAL A 183 -4.96 0.97 22.64
C VAL A 183 -5.39 1.83 21.46
N ASP A 184 -4.61 2.86 21.17
CA ASP A 184 -4.77 3.73 20.02
C ASP A 184 -3.38 4.13 19.50
N ALA A 185 -2.97 3.51 18.40
CA ALA A 185 -1.80 3.91 17.61
C ALA A 185 -2.19 4.68 16.33
N GLU A 186 -3.45 5.13 16.19
CA GLU A 186 -3.92 5.89 15.02
C GLU A 186 -3.43 7.34 15.07
N PHE A 187 -2.12 7.53 14.97
CA PHE A 187 -1.58 8.80 14.51
C PHE A 187 -1.91 8.92 13.02
N TYR A 188 -2.55 10.04 12.62
CA TYR A 188 -2.77 10.37 11.20
C TYR A 188 -1.46 10.67 10.43
N ASP A 189 -0.30 10.30 10.97
CA ASP A 189 1.00 10.46 10.34
C ASP A 189 1.47 9.17 9.65
N CYS A 190 2.49 9.29 8.79
CA CYS A 190 2.97 8.19 7.97
C CYS A 190 3.75 7.11 8.75
N ASN A 191 4.06 7.36 10.03
CA ASN A 191 4.90 6.48 10.83
C ASN A 191 4.13 5.75 11.92
N ARG A 192 2.84 6.11 12.14
CA ARG A 192 1.89 5.43 13.02
C ARG A 192 2.52 5.02 14.35
N GLY A 193 3.17 5.97 15.03
CA GLY A 193 3.80 5.75 16.33
C GLY A 193 5.31 5.51 16.32
N PHE A 194 5.93 5.12 15.20
CA PHE A 194 7.39 5.08 15.12
C PHE A 194 7.99 6.50 15.10
N SER A 195 9.05 6.72 15.88
CA SER A 195 9.88 7.92 15.71
C SER A 195 10.61 7.89 14.36
N LEU A 196 10.98 9.07 13.84
CA LEU A 196 11.68 9.21 12.55
C LEU A 196 12.97 8.40 12.48
N ASP A 197 13.72 8.41 13.58
CA ASP A 197 14.96 7.63 13.72
C ASP A 197 14.71 6.13 13.94
N SER A 198 13.45 5.69 13.97
CA SER A 198 13.01 4.32 14.21
C SER A 198 13.43 3.75 15.58
N ASN A 199 13.90 4.58 16.53
CA ASN A 199 14.44 4.11 17.81
C ASN A 199 13.39 4.05 18.92
N THR A 200 12.19 4.58 18.69
CA THR A 200 11.09 4.48 19.64
C THR A 200 9.77 4.19 18.92
N PHE A 201 8.85 3.55 19.64
CA PHE A 201 7.47 3.41 19.23
C PHE A 201 6.57 3.96 20.33
N THR A 202 5.72 4.92 19.97
CA THR A 202 4.81 5.60 20.89
C THR A 202 3.38 5.28 20.48
N TYR A 203 2.55 4.94 21.46
CA TYR A 203 1.12 4.69 21.30
C TYR A 203 0.37 5.24 22.52
N ARG A 204 -0.95 5.28 22.44
CA ARG A 204 -1.78 5.62 23.60
C ARG A 204 -2.49 4.37 24.11
N ALA A 205 -2.57 4.20 25.43
CA ALA A 205 -3.23 3.05 26.01
C ALA A 205 -3.89 3.39 27.35
N ARG A 206 -4.91 2.61 27.74
CA ARG A 206 -5.60 2.78 29.02
C ARG A 206 -5.80 1.46 29.75
N THR A 207 -5.86 1.54 31.08
CA THR A 207 -6.30 0.46 31.95
C THR A 207 -7.54 0.92 32.72
N GLY A 208 -8.56 0.07 32.79
CA GLY A 208 -9.86 0.41 33.33
C GLY A 208 -10.54 1.54 32.57
N GLN A 209 -11.20 2.43 33.32
CA GLN A 209 -11.90 3.60 32.77
C GLN A 209 -11.01 4.86 32.70
N ASN A 210 -9.70 4.72 32.90
CA ASN A 210 -8.78 5.86 32.85
C ASN A 210 -8.68 6.42 31.42
N PRO A 211 -8.31 7.71 31.28
CA PRO A 211 -7.95 8.28 29.99
C PRO A 211 -6.80 7.50 29.32
N LEU A 212 -6.70 7.62 28.00
CA LEU A 212 -5.57 7.10 27.24
C LEU A 212 -4.29 7.86 27.58
N GLU A 213 -3.30 7.14 28.11
CA GLU A 213 -1.95 7.63 28.45
C GLU A 213 -0.96 7.29 27.35
N THR A 214 0.03 8.15 27.15
CA THR A 214 1.11 7.92 26.18
C THR A 214 2.09 6.90 26.74
N VAL A 215 2.35 5.84 25.98
CA VAL A 215 3.36 4.83 26.26
C VAL A 215 4.42 4.90 25.17
N THR A 216 5.69 4.99 25.57
CA THR A 216 6.83 4.99 24.65
C THR A 216 7.71 3.79 24.93
N VAL A 217 7.98 3.01 23.89
CA VAL A 217 8.85 1.82 23.91
C VAL A 217 10.14 2.17 23.20
N SER A 218 11.27 1.99 23.87
CA SER A 218 12.61 2.10 23.25
C SER A 218 12.90 0.84 22.43
N LEU A 219 13.46 1.03 21.24
CA LEU A 219 13.77 -0.01 20.27
C LEU A 219 15.28 -0.02 19.96
N PRO A 220 15.82 -1.13 19.45
CA PRO A 220 17.22 -1.19 19.04
C PRO A 220 17.57 -0.08 18.03
N PRO A 221 18.74 0.58 18.17
CA PRO A 221 19.14 1.67 17.31
C PRO A 221 19.19 1.28 15.83
N SER A 222 18.69 2.17 14.98
CA SER A 222 18.79 2.02 13.52
C SER A 222 20.03 2.71 12.96
N THR A 223 20.76 2.00 12.09
CA THR A 223 21.84 2.60 11.31
C THR A 223 21.27 3.29 10.06
N SER A 224 21.48 4.60 9.95
CA SER A 224 21.17 5.40 8.75
C SER A 224 22.44 6.09 8.25
N SER A 225 22.63 6.14 6.93
CA SER A 225 23.64 6.99 6.28
C SER A 225 23.30 8.49 6.39
N PHE A 226 22.04 8.81 6.68
CA PHE A 226 21.55 10.18 6.80
C PHE A 226 21.42 10.56 8.28
N PRO A 227 22.17 11.56 8.78
CA PRO A 227 22.20 11.87 10.21
C PRO A 227 20.81 12.18 10.79
N VAL A 228 20.49 11.64 11.97
CA VAL A 228 19.18 11.85 12.63
C VAL A 228 18.89 13.34 12.85
N GLU A 229 19.88 14.11 13.30
CA GLU A 229 19.73 15.56 13.47
C GLU A 229 19.35 16.27 12.16
N LEU A 230 19.85 15.78 11.03
CA LEU A 230 19.49 16.31 9.72
C LEU A 230 18.08 15.89 9.32
N GLN A 231 17.66 14.65 9.58
CA GLN A 231 16.27 14.20 9.35
C GLN A 231 15.28 15.10 10.11
N VAL A 232 15.57 15.34 11.38
CA VAL A 232 14.79 16.22 12.26
C VAL A 232 14.80 17.66 11.73
N SER A 233 15.97 18.18 11.33
CA SER A 233 16.09 19.54 10.80
C SER A 233 15.34 19.73 9.49
N VAL A 234 15.43 18.77 8.56
CA VAL A 234 14.71 18.79 7.28
C VAL A 234 13.20 18.77 7.52
N ARG A 235 12.71 17.85 8.35
CA ARG A 235 11.29 17.79 8.72
C ARG A 235 10.82 19.11 9.34
N SER A 236 11.57 19.61 10.33
CA SER A 236 11.23 20.85 11.03
C SER A 236 11.20 22.06 10.09
N ALA A 237 12.14 22.15 9.15
CA ALA A 237 12.17 23.21 8.14
C ALA A 237 10.94 23.16 7.22
N ILE A 238 10.53 21.97 6.78
CA ILE A 238 9.33 21.76 5.95
C ILE A 238 8.07 22.16 6.72
N GLU A 239 7.88 21.63 7.93
CA GLU A 239 6.72 21.93 8.76
C GLU A 239 6.62 23.44 9.08
N LYS A 240 7.77 24.07 9.41
CA LYS A 240 7.84 25.51 9.68
C LYS A 240 7.45 26.35 8.48
N VAL A 241 8.05 26.13 7.30
CA VAL A 241 7.79 26.98 6.12
C VAL A 241 6.34 26.84 5.67
N LEU A 242 5.76 25.64 5.74
CA LEU A 242 4.37 25.41 5.38
C LEU A 242 3.40 26.04 6.39
N SER A 243 3.72 26.02 7.69
CA SER A 243 2.89 26.70 8.69
C SER A 243 2.81 28.22 8.51
N GLN A 244 3.83 28.83 7.88
CA GLN A 244 3.95 30.29 7.74
C GLN A 244 3.48 30.81 6.39
N SER A 245 3.68 30.03 5.32
CA SER A 245 3.60 30.55 3.95
C SER A 245 2.87 29.62 2.98
N ALA A 246 2.33 28.49 3.43
CA ALA A 246 1.58 27.61 2.53
C ALA A 246 0.33 28.32 1.98
N PRO A 247 -0.01 28.12 0.69
CA PRO A 247 -1.24 28.61 0.12
C PRO A 247 -2.47 28.16 0.92
N ARG A 248 -3.50 28.99 0.96
CA ARG A 248 -4.71 28.72 1.75
C ARG A 248 -5.36 27.42 1.27
N GLY A 249 -5.66 26.53 2.22
CA GLY A 249 -6.25 25.23 1.94
C GLY A 249 -5.25 24.14 1.61
N SER A 250 -3.94 24.41 1.54
CA SER A 250 -2.92 23.35 1.44
C SER A 250 -2.73 22.68 2.81
N LYS A 251 -2.93 21.37 2.87
CA LYS A 251 -2.71 20.55 4.07
C LYS A 251 -1.65 19.50 3.79
N LEU A 252 -0.61 19.50 4.61
CA LEU A 252 0.39 18.44 4.66
C LEU A 252 -0.06 17.40 5.70
N TYR A 253 -0.29 16.16 5.26
CA TYR A 253 -0.63 15.05 6.15
C TYR A 253 0.60 14.51 6.88
N CYS A 254 1.73 14.39 6.19
CA CYS A 254 2.95 13.89 6.81
C CYS A 254 4.22 14.28 6.04
N VAL A 255 5.34 14.28 6.77
CA VAL A 255 6.70 14.28 6.22
C VAL A 255 7.45 13.12 6.84
N ASN A 256 7.97 12.23 6.01
CA ASN A 256 8.92 11.22 6.44
C ASN A 256 10.28 11.51 5.81
N VAL A 257 11.33 11.55 6.63
CA VAL A 257 12.70 11.72 6.17
C VAL A 257 13.47 10.52 6.66
N PHE A 258 13.81 9.61 5.75
CA PHE A 258 14.62 8.45 6.10
C PHE A 258 15.64 8.16 5.00
N ASP A 259 16.90 8.05 5.43
CA ASP A 259 18.04 7.88 4.54
C ASP A 259 18.05 8.96 3.44
N ASN A 260 18.09 8.58 2.17
CA ASN A 260 18.05 9.51 1.05
C ASN A 260 16.63 9.80 0.52
N ASN A 261 15.56 9.43 1.23
CA ASN A 261 14.20 9.68 0.77
C ASN A 261 13.49 10.69 1.68
N ILE A 262 12.94 11.74 1.06
CA ILE A 262 12.03 12.68 1.68
C ILE A 262 10.66 12.44 1.06
N THR A 263 9.75 11.88 1.85
CA THR A 263 8.37 11.64 1.47
C THR A 263 7.47 12.70 2.06
N MET A 264 6.62 13.29 1.23
CA MET A 264 5.62 14.27 1.66
C MET A 264 4.25 13.90 1.10
N ASN A 265 3.25 13.82 1.98
CA ASN A 265 1.87 13.54 1.58
C ASN A 265 0.99 14.78 1.79
N PHE A 266 0.39 15.30 0.73
CA PHE A 266 -0.47 16.47 0.76
C PHE A 266 -1.93 16.12 0.50
N ASP A 267 -2.83 17.04 0.80
CA ASP A 267 -4.22 16.97 0.39
C ASP A 267 -4.42 17.36 -1.07
N ARG A 268 -5.56 16.95 -1.63
CA ARG A 268 -5.87 17.18 -3.05
C ARG A 268 -5.99 18.65 -3.43
N ALA A 269 -6.23 19.53 -2.46
CA ALA A 269 -6.35 20.97 -2.64
C ALA A 269 -5.15 21.57 -3.39
N ILE A 270 -3.94 21.04 -3.16
CA ILE A 270 -2.72 21.57 -3.79
C ILE A 270 -2.67 21.34 -5.30
N THR A 271 -3.41 20.33 -5.79
CA THR A 271 -3.55 20.03 -7.21
C THR A 271 -4.77 20.68 -7.83
N THR A 272 -5.89 20.80 -7.10
CA THR A 272 -7.12 21.41 -7.62
C THR A 272 -6.98 22.91 -7.83
N ASN A 273 -6.12 23.58 -7.06
CA ASN A 273 -5.80 25.00 -7.21
C ASN A 273 -4.77 25.27 -8.34
N GLY A 274 -4.49 24.27 -9.17
CA GLY A 274 -3.63 24.38 -10.35
C GLY A 274 -2.13 24.24 -10.06
N GLN A 275 -1.37 24.00 -11.14
CA GLN A 275 0.08 23.75 -11.12
C GLN A 275 0.89 24.83 -10.39
N ALA A 276 0.50 26.11 -10.51
CA ALA A 276 1.19 27.22 -9.85
C ALA A 276 1.16 27.12 -8.31
N THR A 277 0.08 26.59 -7.73
CA THR A 277 -0.04 26.38 -6.28
C THR A 277 0.94 25.31 -5.82
N PHE A 278 1.00 24.19 -6.55
CA PHE A 278 1.95 23.11 -6.31
C PHE A 278 3.41 23.60 -6.43
N GLU A 279 3.75 24.30 -7.50
CA GLU A 279 5.10 24.86 -7.72
C GLU A 279 5.50 25.84 -6.61
N SER A 280 4.55 26.65 -6.13
CA SER A 280 4.79 27.57 -5.01
C SER A 280 5.11 26.80 -3.71
N VAL A 281 4.32 25.77 -3.38
CA VAL A 281 4.58 24.90 -2.22
C VAL A 281 5.93 24.20 -2.34
N PHE A 282 6.24 23.64 -3.51
CA PHE A 282 7.50 22.95 -3.74
C PHE A 282 8.70 23.90 -3.67
N SER A 283 8.57 25.12 -4.20
CA SER A 283 9.59 26.17 -4.11
C SER A 283 9.86 26.55 -2.66
N LEU A 284 8.81 26.77 -1.84
CA LEU A 284 8.94 27.04 -0.41
C LEU A 284 9.73 25.95 0.32
N ILE A 285 9.36 24.69 0.07
CA ILE A 285 10.00 23.53 0.68
C ILE A 285 11.46 23.42 0.24
N SER A 286 11.70 23.46 -1.08
CA SER A 286 13.03 23.38 -1.67
C SER A 286 13.96 24.43 -1.08
N ASN A 287 13.52 25.69 -1.03
CA ASN A 287 14.31 26.78 -0.45
C ASN A 287 14.58 26.60 1.05
N ALA A 288 13.63 26.03 1.80
CA ALA A 288 13.80 25.82 3.23
C ALA A 288 14.81 24.71 3.55
N ILE A 289 14.86 23.66 2.74
CA ILE A 289 15.73 22.50 2.99
C ILE A 289 17.06 22.58 2.23
N HIS A 290 17.13 23.36 1.15
CA HIS A 290 18.33 23.49 0.32
C HIS A 290 19.59 23.80 1.13
N PRO A 291 19.61 24.75 2.10
CA PRO A 291 20.79 25.01 2.92
C PRO A 291 21.17 23.86 3.87
N LEU A 292 20.23 22.97 4.19
CA LEU A 292 20.47 21.82 5.06
C LEU A 292 21.11 20.65 4.29
N ILE A 293 20.79 20.54 3.00
CA ILE A 293 21.15 19.38 2.17
C ILE A 293 22.30 19.68 1.19
N GLN A 294 22.42 20.93 0.74
CA GLN A 294 23.59 21.37 -0.01
C GLN A 294 24.72 21.71 0.96
N GLY A 295 25.94 21.27 0.61
CA GLY A 295 27.14 21.74 1.27
C GLY A 295 27.50 23.13 0.75
N THR A 296 28.79 23.41 0.57
CA THR A 296 29.21 24.60 -0.18
C THR A 296 28.62 24.60 -1.59
N GLU A 297 28.39 25.79 -2.16
CA GLU A 297 27.67 26.05 -3.43
C GLU A 297 28.10 25.19 -4.64
N THR A 298 29.26 24.54 -4.59
CA THR A 298 29.84 23.73 -5.67
C THR A 298 29.69 22.21 -5.53
N ASN A 299 29.26 21.67 -4.37
CA ASN A 299 29.05 20.23 -4.23
C ASN A 299 27.95 19.90 -3.20
N PRO A 300 26.84 19.25 -3.60
CA PRO A 300 25.80 18.86 -2.67
C PRO A 300 26.35 17.84 -1.66
N LYS A 301 26.09 18.05 -0.37
CA LYS A 301 26.52 17.12 0.68
C LYS A 301 25.75 15.79 0.62
N TYR A 302 24.53 15.82 0.09
CA TYR A 302 23.66 14.66 -0.07
C TYR A 302 23.08 14.59 -1.50
N PRO A 303 23.90 14.26 -2.51
CA PRO A 303 23.49 14.29 -3.92
C PRO A 303 22.46 13.22 -4.28
N GLU A 304 22.35 12.16 -3.48
CA GLU A 304 21.45 11.02 -3.72
C GLU A 304 20.02 11.23 -3.16
N LEU A 305 19.71 12.42 -2.62
CA LEU A 305 18.39 12.71 -2.06
C LEU A 305 17.29 12.64 -3.12
N LYS A 306 16.21 11.96 -2.77
CA LYS A 306 15.02 11.75 -3.59
C LYS A 306 13.81 12.34 -2.90
N PHE A 307 13.06 13.13 -3.64
CA PHE A 307 11.78 13.68 -3.21
C PHE A 307 10.66 12.82 -3.76
N ILE A 308 9.86 12.27 -2.84
CA ILE A 308 8.67 11.51 -3.20
C ILE A 308 7.47 12.29 -2.70
N ILE A 309 6.69 12.82 -3.64
CA ILE A 309 5.49 13.59 -3.34
C ILE A 309 4.28 12.73 -3.67
N THR A 310 3.42 12.58 -2.68
CA THR A 310 2.11 11.97 -2.84
C THR A 310 1.02 12.98 -2.51
N ILE A 311 -0.11 12.87 -3.19
CA ILE A 311 -1.34 13.62 -2.91
C ILE A 311 -2.39 12.61 -2.53
N GLU A 312 -2.84 12.65 -1.28
CA GLU A 312 -3.74 11.64 -0.71
C GLU A 312 -3.22 10.24 -1.04
N GLY A 313 -1.93 10.01 -0.72
CA GLY A 313 -1.20 8.76 -0.97
C GLY A 313 -0.97 8.39 -2.44
N THR A 314 -1.42 9.20 -3.40
CA THR A 314 -1.20 8.97 -4.83
C THR A 314 0.06 9.69 -5.33
N PRO A 315 1.04 9.01 -5.97
CA PRO A 315 2.24 9.67 -6.48
C PRO A 315 1.94 10.81 -7.47
N LEU A 316 2.63 11.93 -7.30
CA LEU A 316 2.41 13.16 -8.07
C LEU A 316 2.48 12.96 -9.59
N ASN A 317 3.42 12.14 -10.07
CA ASN A 317 3.62 11.84 -11.48
C ASN A 317 2.46 11.06 -12.13
N GLN A 318 1.46 10.63 -11.36
CA GLN A 318 0.23 10.00 -11.86
C GLN A 318 -0.94 10.98 -11.96
N ILE A 319 -0.84 12.15 -11.32
CA ILE A 319 -1.92 13.14 -11.26
C ILE A 319 -1.86 14.10 -12.44
N PHE A 320 -0.65 14.50 -12.86
CA PHE A 320 -0.42 15.39 -14.00
C PHE A 320 -0.25 14.64 -15.34
N LYS A 321 -0.85 13.44 -15.47
CA LYS A 321 -0.85 12.67 -16.73
C LYS A 321 -2.03 13.03 -17.62
#